data_AF-F5YL58-F1
#
_entry.id   AF-F5YL58-F1
#
_cell.length_a   1.000
_cell.length_b   1.000
_cell.length_c   1.000
_cell.angle_alpha   90.00
_cell.angle_beta   90.00
_cell.angle_gamma   90.00
#
_symmetry.space_group_name_H-M   'P 1'
#
loop_
_entity.id
_entity.type
_entity.pdbx_description
1 polymer ?
#
loop_
_entity_poly.entity_id
_entity_poly.type
_entity_poly.pdbx_seq_one_letter_code
_entity_poly.pdbx_strand_id
1 'polypeptide(L)'
;MNINESFRLRNRLKDRIRDLKERVASAEYEKTEGGEEHTWRLDGKTLKETIELTDTLMDLLCTLNEAIENANTENRLDLVRMEALKQKLAFYSGIVLKCREGKRFEYEYPEGYGSEKMTKITKVLVLDQPSMVEKYNALKNESVQIEVKLSKHNAKINVEFDASKIEEALT
;
A
#
# COMPACT_ATOMS: atom_id res chain seq x y z
N MET A 1 -21.30 0.87 11.51
CA MET A 1 -20.47 1.93 10.88
C MET A 1 -20.27 1.55 9.41
N ASN A 2 -20.30 2.48 8.45
CA ASN A 2 -20.06 2.08 7.04
C ASN A 2 -18.58 1.78 6.81
N ILE A 3 -18.23 1.01 5.77
CA ILE A 3 -16.84 0.58 5.57
C ILE A 3 -15.84 1.74 5.39
N ASN A 4 -16.28 2.89 4.85
CA ASN A 4 -15.44 4.06 4.67
C ASN A 4 -15.07 4.69 6.02
N GLU A 5 -16.05 4.81 6.92
CA GLU A 5 -15.83 5.21 8.30
C GLU A 5 -14.94 4.20 9.04
N SER A 6 -15.15 2.90 8.83
CA SER A 6 -14.30 1.86 9.40
C SER A 6 -12.84 1.97 8.95
N PHE A 7 -12.58 2.29 7.68
CA PHE A 7 -11.22 2.54 7.18
C PHE A 7 -10.60 3.79 7.81
N ARG A 8 -11.38 4.86 8.02
CA ARG A 8 -10.91 6.08 8.71
C ARG A 8 -10.56 5.77 10.17
N LEU A 9 -11.42 5.02 10.86
CA LEU A 9 -11.21 4.62 12.26
C LEU A 9 -9.96 3.75 12.39
N ARG A 10 -9.81 2.76 11.49
CA ARG A 10 -8.60 1.92 11.39
C ARG A 10 -7.34 2.76 11.23
N ASN A 11 -7.35 3.76 10.35
CA ASN A 11 -6.18 4.61 10.14
C ASN A 11 -5.83 5.43 11.39
N ARG A 12 -6.83 6.01 12.08
CA ARG A 12 -6.63 6.69 13.37
C ARG A 12 -6.00 5.76 14.43
N LEU A 13 -6.45 4.50 14.50
CA LEU A 13 -5.83 3.50 15.39
C LEU A 13 -4.35 3.28 15.05
N LYS A 14 -4.04 3.05 13.77
CA LYS A 14 -2.67 2.81 13.33
C LYS A 14 -1.75 3.98 13.66
N ASP A 15 -2.25 5.21 13.49
CA ASP A 15 -1.51 6.41 13.84
C ASP A 15 -1.24 6.51 15.34
N ARG A 16 -2.24 6.25 16.19
CA ARG A 16 -2.06 6.26 17.65
C ARG A 16 -1.11 5.16 18.12
N ILE A 17 -1.26 3.93 17.61
CA ILE A 17 -0.37 2.80 17.93
C ILE A 17 1.08 3.15 17.58
N ARG A 18 1.30 3.77 16.42
CA ARG A 18 2.64 4.20 16.00
C ARG A 18 3.23 5.23 16.96
N ASP A 19 2.48 6.29 17.27
CA ASP A 19 2.89 7.33 18.22
C ASP A 19 3.25 6.73 19.60
N LEU A 20 2.42 5.83 20.13
CA LEU A 20 2.70 5.16 21.40
C LEU A 20 3.95 4.28 21.33
N LYS A 21 4.15 3.52 20.25
CA LYS A 21 5.36 2.69 20.07
C LYS A 21 6.64 3.52 20.00
N GLU A 22 6.61 4.65 19.29
CA GLU A 22 7.76 5.56 19.19
C GLU A 22 8.13 6.15 20.56
N ARG A 23 7.12 6.51 21.37
CA ARG A 23 7.32 7.01 22.74
C ARG A 23 7.87 5.95 23.69
N VAL A 24 7.31 4.72 23.64
CA VAL A 24 7.80 3.59 24.43
C VAL A 24 9.26 3.29 24.09
N ALA A 25 9.61 3.23 22.81
CA ALA A 25 10.98 3.00 22.36
C ALA A 25 11.95 4.09 22.83
N SER A 26 11.51 5.35 22.83
CA SER A 26 12.31 6.48 23.34
C SER A 26 12.56 6.37 24.85
N ALA A 27 11.54 6.03 25.64
CA ALA A 27 11.66 5.84 27.08
C ALA A 27 12.55 4.63 27.44
N GLU A 28 12.47 3.54 26.67
CA GLU A 28 13.35 2.38 26.84
C GLU A 28 14.81 2.70 26.51
N TYR A 29 15.06 3.52 25.50
CA TYR A 29 16.40 3.99 25.16
C TYR A 29 17.03 4.81 26.30
N GLU A 30 16.29 5.78 26.84
CA GLU A 30 16.73 6.58 28.00
C GLU A 30 17.05 5.73 29.24
N LYS A 31 16.27 4.66 29.47
CA LYS A 31 16.55 3.68 30.53
C LYS A 31 17.91 2.98 30.32
N THR A 32 18.24 2.63 29.08
CA THR A 32 19.51 1.93 28.77
C THR A 32 20.74 2.83 28.85
N GLU A 33 20.59 4.15 28.66
CA GLU A 33 21.69 5.13 28.77
C GLU A 33 22.00 5.57 30.21
N GLY A 34 21.41 4.90 31.22
CA GLY A 34 21.73 5.15 32.64
C GLY A 34 20.86 6.21 33.30
N GLY A 35 19.69 6.52 32.73
CA GLY A 35 18.65 7.26 33.45
C GLY A 35 18.21 6.52 34.71
N GLU A 36 18.05 7.24 35.83
CA GLU A 36 17.50 6.67 37.06
C GLU A 36 16.17 5.96 36.79
N GLU A 37 15.90 4.86 37.51
CA GLU A 37 14.68 4.06 37.39
C GLU A 37 13.49 4.85 37.94
N HIS A 38 13.06 5.87 37.20
CA HIS A 38 11.91 6.70 37.49
C HIS A 38 10.66 6.07 36.87
N THR A 39 9.51 6.28 37.51
CA THR A 39 8.23 5.93 36.88
C THR A 39 7.99 6.87 35.71
N TRP A 40 8.43 6.49 34.50
CA TRP A 40 8.20 7.28 33.29
C TRP A 40 6.71 7.48 33.06
N ARG A 41 6.30 8.74 32.99
CA ARG A 41 4.91 9.11 32.67
C ARG A 41 4.82 9.64 31.25
N LEU A 42 3.91 9.08 30.47
CA LEU A 42 3.55 9.45 29.10
C LEU A 42 2.06 9.79 29.09
N ASP A 43 1.71 11.03 28.75
CA ASP A 43 0.31 11.52 28.74
C ASP A 43 -0.46 11.24 30.06
N GLY A 44 0.23 11.32 31.20
CA GLY A 44 -0.36 11.06 32.52
C GLY A 44 -0.48 9.57 32.90
N LYS A 45 -0.11 8.64 32.01
CA LYS A 45 -0.03 7.19 32.26
C LYS A 45 1.42 6.76 32.48
N THR A 46 1.65 5.68 33.20
CA THR A 46 2.97 5.07 33.36
C THR A 46 3.42 4.38 32.07
N LEU A 47 4.72 4.10 31.92
CA LEU A 47 5.24 3.30 30.80
C LEU A 47 4.53 1.95 30.68
N LYS A 48 4.30 1.27 31.81
CA LYS A 48 3.58 0.00 31.86
C LYS A 48 2.13 0.14 31.35
N GLU A 49 1.40 1.13 31.84
CA GLU A 49 0.03 1.40 31.38
C GLU A 49 -0.02 1.80 29.89
N THR A 50 1.04 2.43 29.39
CA THR A 50 1.16 2.80 27.96
C THR A 50 1.40 1.57 27.08
N ILE A 51 2.21 0.61 27.54
CA ILE A 51 2.41 -0.68 26.86
C ILE A 51 1.10 -1.48 26.84
N GLU A 52 0.41 -1.60 27.99
CA GLU A 52 -0.88 -2.30 28.08
C GLU A 52 -1.96 -1.66 27.18
N LEU A 53 -1.99 -0.32 27.10
CA LEU A 53 -2.87 0.39 26.17
C LEU A 53 -2.51 0.09 24.71
N THR A 54 -1.21 0.05 24.38
CA THR A 54 -0.74 -0.24 23.02
C THR A 54 -1.15 -1.64 22.59
N ASP A 55 -1.03 -2.63 23.47
CA ASP A 55 -1.48 -4.02 23.23
C ASP A 55 -2.99 -4.07 23.03
N THR A 56 -3.76 -3.41 23.90
CA THR A 56 -5.23 -3.31 23.76
C THR A 56 -5.63 -2.70 22.42
N LEU A 57 -4.95 -1.63 21.99
CA LEU A 57 -5.19 -1.00 20.69
C LEU A 57 -4.83 -1.92 19.52
N MET A 58 -3.77 -2.73 19.64
CA MET A 58 -3.40 -3.72 18.64
C MET A 58 -4.47 -4.81 18.50
N ASP A 59 -5.03 -5.31 19.61
CA ASP A 59 -6.12 -6.29 19.59
C ASP A 59 -7.41 -5.70 18.97
N LEU A 60 -7.75 -4.47 19.31
CA LEU A 60 -8.86 -3.74 18.69
C LEU A 60 -8.63 -3.52 17.18
N LEU A 61 -7.38 -3.26 16.76
CA LEU A 61 -7.04 -3.15 15.34
C LEU A 61 -7.25 -4.48 14.60
N CYS A 62 -6.83 -5.60 15.20
CA CYS A 62 -7.03 -6.93 14.62
C CYS A 62 -8.51 -7.24 14.43
N THR A 63 -9.32 -7.09 15.49
CA THR A 63 -10.77 -7.33 15.43
C THR A 63 -11.49 -6.40 14.44
N LEU A 64 -11.10 -5.13 14.35
CA LEU A 64 -11.64 -4.21 13.36
C LEU A 64 -11.27 -4.62 11.92
N ASN A 65 -10.05 -5.08 11.68
CA ASN A 65 -9.63 -5.54 10.35
C ASN A 65 -10.41 -6.78 9.91
N GLU A 66 -10.63 -7.74 10.81
CA GLU A 66 -11.46 -8.91 10.52
C GLU A 66 -12.90 -8.53 10.21
N ALA A 67 -13.49 -7.61 11.00
CA ALA A 67 -14.83 -7.11 10.75
C ALA A 67 -14.95 -6.40 9.38
N ILE A 68 -13.95 -5.58 9.02
CA ILE A 68 -13.87 -4.95 7.70
C ILE A 68 -13.75 -6.03 6.61
N GLU A 69 -12.89 -7.02 6.77
CA GLU A 69 -12.68 -8.06 5.76
C GLU A 69 -13.93 -8.91 5.54
N ASN A 70 -14.60 -9.31 6.62
CA ASN A 70 -15.86 -10.07 6.58
C ASN A 70 -16.96 -9.28 5.89
N ALA A 71 -17.10 -7.98 6.22
CA ALA A 71 -18.06 -7.10 5.57
C ALA A 71 -17.73 -6.87 4.09
N ASN A 72 -16.45 -6.93 3.72
CA ASN A 72 -15.97 -6.68 2.36
C ASN A 72 -15.84 -7.95 1.50
N THR A 73 -16.43 -9.07 1.94
CA THR A 73 -16.41 -10.36 1.23
C THR A 73 -16.97 -10.24 -0.18
N GLU A 74 -18.04 -9.47 -0.37
CA GLU A 74 -18.64 -9.22 -1.70
C GLU A 74 -17.69 -8.51 -2.67
N ASN A 75 -16.80 -7.66 -2.16
CA ASN A 75 -15.85 -6.90 -2.96
C ASN A 75 -14.48 -7.58 -3.10
N ARG A 76 -14.25 -8.71 -2.41
CA ARG A 76 -12.95 -9.38 -2.34
C ARG A 76 -12.38 -9.68 -3.72
N LEU A 77 -13.21 -10.15 -4.65
CA LEU A 77 -12.81 -10.42 -6.03
C LEU A 77 -12.44 -9.14 -6.79
N ASP A 78 -13.23 -8.08 -6.64
CA ASP A 78 -12.97 -6.80 -7.29
C ASP A 78 -11.70 -6.15 -6.75
N LEU A 79 -11.39 -6.29 -5.45
CA LEU A 79 -10.15 -5.82 -4.84
C LEU A 79 -8.92 -6.57 -5.39
N VAL A 80 -8.98 -7.89 -5.49
CA VAL A 80 -7.91 -8.71 -6.09
C VAL A 80 -7.71 -8.33 -7.56
N ARG A 81 -8.80 -8.14 -8.30
CA ARG A 81 -8.77 -7.70 -9.71
C ARG A 81 -8.15 -6.31 -9.85
N MET A 82 -8.49 -5.39 -8.94
CA MET A 82 -7.94 -4.04 -8.92
C MET A 82 -6.42 -4.05 -8.70
N GLU A 83 -5.92 -4.88 -7.78
CA GLU A 83 -4.49 -4.99 -7.52
C GLU A 83 -3.73 -5.57 -8.73
N ALA A 84 -4.28 -6.61 -9.38
CA ALA A 84 -3.73 -7.13 -10.62
C ALA A 84 -3.75 -6.10 -11.76
N LEU A 85 -4.79 -5.25 -11.83
CA LEU A 85 -4.87 -4.18 -12.81
C LEU A 85 -3.84 -3.08 -12.59
N LYS A 86 -3.56 -2.69 -11.33
CA LYS A 86 -2.50 -1.72 -11.01
C LYS A 86 -1.13 -2.23 -11.51
N GLN A 87 -0.82 -3.50 -11.27
CA GLN A 87 0.42 -4.11 -11.76
C GLN A 87 0.50 -4.12 -13.29
N LYS A 88 -0.59 -4.49 -13.97
CA LYS A 88 -0.68 -4.44 -15.44
C LYS A 88 -0.52 -3.01 -15.97
N LEU A 89 -1.17 -2.03 -15.34
CA LEU A 89 -1.07 -0.62 -15.71
C LEU A 89 0.37 -0.09 -15.55
N ALA A 90 1.05 -0.43 -14.45
CA ALA A 90 2.45 -0.06 -14.25
C ALA A 90 3.35 -0.65 -15.36
N PHE A 91 3.15 -1.92 -15.71
CA PHE A 91 3.87 -2.58 -16.79
C PHE A 91 3.64 -1.88 -18.15
N TYR A 92 2.38 -1.69 -18.56
CA TYR A 92 2.05 -1.07 -19.85
C TYR A 92 2.44 0.41 -19.89
N SER A 93 2.37 1.14 -18.78
CA SER A 93 2.87 2.51 -18.68
C SER A 93 4.38 2.57 -18.99
N GLY A 94 5.16 1.64 -18.45
CA GLY A 94 6.60 1.54 -18.72
C GLY A 94 6.91 1.20 -20.18
N ILE A 95 6.10 0.35 -20.81
CA ILE A 95 6.23 0.04 -22.25
C ILE A 95 5.91 1.27 -23.09
N VAL A 96 4.78 1.94 -22.84
CA VAL A 96 4.38 3.14 -23.60
C VAL A 96 5.44 4.24 -23.49
N LEU A 97 6.04 4.42 -22.31
CA LEU A 97 7.15 5.35 -22.12
C LEU A 97 8.35 4.98 -23.01
N LYS A 98 8.76 3.71 -23.00
CA LYS A 98 9.87 3.22 -23.85
C LYS A 98 9.58 3.34 -25.35
N CYS A 99 8.33 3.14 -25.77
CA CYS A 99 7.91 3.37 -27.16
C CYS A 99 8.06 4.84 -27.55
N ARG A 100 7.72 5.78 -26.65
CA ARG A 100 7.89 7.23 -26.88
C ARG A 100 9.37 7.64 -26.90
N GLU A 101 10.21 6.99 -26.10
CA GLU A 101 11.65 7.23 -26.05
C GLU A 101 12.41 6.69 -27.27
N GLY A 102 11.77 5.92 -28.15
CA GLY A 102 12.34 5.53 -29.45
C GLY A 102 13.67 4.78 -29.36
N LYS A 103 13.87 3.93 -28.34
CA LYS A 103 15.16 3.25 -28.12
C LYS A 103 15.45 2.25 -29.25
N ARG A 104 16.28 2.70 -30.19
CA ARG A 104 17.07 1.87 -31.10
C ARG A 104 18.15 1.20 -30.26
N PHE A 105 18.25 -0.12 -30.32
CA PHE A 105 19.38 -0.82 -29.74
C PHE A 105 20.43 -1.01 -30.83
N GLU A 106 21.62 -0.50 -30.59
CA GLU A 106 22.77 -0.67 -31.48
C GLU A 106 23.60 -1.83 -30.95
N TYR A 107 23.80 -2.86 -31.78
CA TYR A 107 24.64 -4.00 -31.46
C TYR A 107 25.84 -4.00 -32.41
N GLU A 108 27.03 -3.88 -31.84
CA GLU A 108 28.29 -3.98 -32.57
C GLU A 108 28.85 -5.39 -32.41
N TYR A 109 29.17 -6.05 -33.51
CA TYR A 109 29.86 -7.33 -33.51
C TYR A 109 30.99 -7.34 -34.53
N PRO A 110 32.08 -8.09 -34.26
CA PRO A 110 33.17 -8.20 -35.21
C PRO A 110 32.73 -9.01 -36.44
N GLU A 111 33.15 -8.58 -37.64
CA GLU A 111 32.91 -9.25 -38.94
C GLU A 111 33.68 -10.57 -39.07
N GLY A 112 33.47 -11.50 -38.14
CA GLY A 112 34.18 -12.76 -38.05
C GLY A 112 35.22 -12.81 -36.93
N TYR A 113 35.67 -14.03 -36.63
CA TYR A 113 36.65 -14.29 -35.57
C TYR A 113 37.99 -13.64 -35.92
N GLY A 114 38.44 -12.66 -35.13
CA GLY A 114 39.73 -11.98 -35.31
C GLY A 114 39.71 -10.73 -36.21
N SER A 115 38.53 -10.20 -36.57
CA SER A 115 38.39 -8.96 -37.35
C SER A 115 38.32 -7.72 -36.44
N GLU A 116 39.11 -6.67 -36.73
CA GLU A 116 38.99 -5.33 -36.12
C GLU A 116 37.81 -4.51 -36.68
N LYS A 117 37.14 -5.00 -37.73
CA LYS A 117 35.97 -4.32 -38.31
C LYS A 117 34.71 -4.70 -37.53
N MET A 118 34.08 -3.69 -36.92
CA MET A 118 32.78 -3.81 -36.26
C MET A 118 31.65 -3.55 -37.26
N THR A 119 30.72 -4.51 -37.43
CA THR A 119 29.43 -4.23 -38.06
C THR A 119 28.46 -3.75 -37.00
N LYS A 120 27.78 -2.64 -37.28
CA LYS A 120 26.74 -2.08 -36.43
C LYS A 120 25.37 -2.49 -36.96
N ILE A 121 24.66 -3.37 -36.25
CA ILE A 121 23.25 -3.63 -36.52
C ILE A 121 22.41 -2.77 -35.59
N THR A 122 21.56 -1.93 -36.17
CA THR A 122 20.52 -1.21 -35.43
C THR A 122 19.26 -2.08 -35.40
N LYS A 123 18.94 -2.70 -34.26
CA LYS A 123 17.63 -3.33 -34.07
C LYS A 123 16.68 -2.30 -33.48
N VAL A 124 15.69 -1.90 -34.27
CA VAL A 124 14.55 -1.12 -33.78
C VAL A 124 13.60 -2.11 -33.12
N LEU A 125 13.31 -1.93 -31.84
CA LEU A 125 12.21 -2.63 -31.20
C LEU A 125 10.92 -2.03 -31.76
N VAL A 126 10.38 -2.61 -32.84
CA VAL A 126 9.11 -2.17 -33.43
C VAL A 126 7.98 -2.75 -32.59
N LEU A 127 7.71 -2.10 -31.46
CA LEU A 127 6.45 -2.29 -30.75
C LEU A 127 5.38 -1.50 -31.51
N ASP A 128 4.25 -2.15 -31.79
CA ASP A 128 3.06 -1.47 -32.31
C ASP A 128 2.55 -0.48 -31.24
N GLN A 129 3.06 0.75 -31.32
CA GLN A 129 2.78 1.81 -30.37
C GLN A 129 1.28 2.12 -30.27
N PRO A 130 0.52 2.25 -31.38
CA PRO A 130 -0.94 2.33 -31.34
C PRO A 130 -1.59 1.21 -30.50
N SER A 131 -1.26 -0.05 -30.78
CA SER A 131 -1.83 -1.19 -30.04
C SER A 131 -1.50 -1.16 -28.55
N MET A 132 -0.27 -0.80 -28.18
CA MET A 132 0.14 -0.69 -26.78
C MET A 132 -0.58 0.45 -26.04
N VAL A 133 -0.80 1.58 -26.70
CA VAL A 133 -1.55 2.71 -26.15
C VAL A 133 -3.03 2.36 -26.00
N GLU A 134 -3.64 1.69 -26.98
CA GLU A 134 -5.02 1.19 -26.88
C GLU A 134 -5.17 0.22 -25.71
N LYS A 135 -4.24 -0.73 -25.55
CA LYS A 135 -4.27 -1.69 -24.45
C LYS A 135 -4.15 -1.00 -23.10
N TYR A 136 -3.26 -0.03 -22.98
CA TYR A 136 -3.11 0.78 -21.77
C TYR A 136 -4.40 1.54 -21.43
N ASN A 137 -5.03 2.19 -22.40
CA ASN A 137 -6.27 2.93 -22.21
C ASN A 137 -7.44 2.00 -21.83
N ALA A 138 -7.53 0.81 -22.44
CA ALA A 138 -8.54 -0.19 -22.09
C ALA A 138 -8.39 -0.65 -20.63
N LEU A 139 -7.17 -0.95 -20.18
CA LEU A 139 -6.89 -1.32 -18.78
C LEU A 139 -7.21 -0.17 -17.83
N LYS A 140 -6.94 1.08 -18.23
CA LYS A 140 -7.25 2.27 -17.44
C LYS A 140 -8.76 2.44 -17.27
N ASN A 141 -9.53 2.23 -18.33
CA ASN A 141 -10.99 2.27 -18.26
C ASN A 141 -11.55 1.15 -17.37
N GLU A 142 -11.01 -0.07 -17.47
CA GLU A 142 -11.39 -1.19 -16.60
C GLU A 142 -11.12 -0.87 -15.11
N SER A 143 -9.97 -0.27 -14.82
CA SER A 143 -9.59 0.21 -13.48
C SER A 143 -10.62 1.20 -12.91
N VAL A 144 -11.02 2.21 -13.70
CA VAL A 144 -12.01 3.21 -13.28
C VAL A 144 -13.38 2.58 -13.00
N GLN A 145 -13.80 1.61 -13.82
CA GLN A 145 -15.09 0.93 -13.61
C GLN A 145 -15.12 0.15 -12.29
N ILE A 146 -14.02 -0.54 -11.96
CA ILE A 146 -13.90 -1.28 -10.70
C ILE A 146 -13.87 -0.32 -9.51
N GLU A 147 -13.14 0.80 -9.59
CA GLU A 147 -13.13 1.82 -8.54
C GLU A 147 -14.53 2.39 -8.26
N VAL A 148 -15.29 2.70 -9.32
CA VAL A 148 -16.67 3.19 -9.18
C VAL A 148 -17.57 2.12 -8.54
N LYS A 149 -17.41 0.85 -8.92
CA LYS A 149 -18.17 -0.26 -8.32
C LYS A 149 -17.85 -0.41 -6.84
N LEU A 150 -16.57 -0.46 -6.49
CA LEU A 150 -16.08 -0.56 -5.11
C LEU A 150 -16.59 0.62 -4.27
N SER A 151 -16.51 1.85 -4.78
CA SER A 151 -17.00 3.03 -4.06
C SER A 151 -18.50 2.96 -3.76
N LYS A 152 -19.31 2.46 -4.70
CA LYS A 152 -20.76 2.29 -4.52
C LYS A 152 -21.09 1.19 -3.51
N HIS A 153 -20.37 0.08 -3.56
CA HIS A 153 -20.56 -1.02 -2.62
C HIS A 153 -20.11 -0.63 -1.21
N ASN A 154 -18.95 0.03 -1.10
CA ASN A 154 -18.42 0.50 0.18
C ASN A 154 -19.38 1.46 0.92
N ALA A 155 -20.12 2.28 0.18
CA ALA A 155 -21.12 3.18 0.79
C ALA A 155 -22.35 2.44 1.38
N LYS A 156 -22.57 1.18 1.00
CA LYS A 156 -23.74 0.38 1.41
C LYS A 156 -23.40 -0.72 2.42
N ILE A 157 -22.13 -1.11 2.48
CA ILE A 157 -21.66 -2.16 3.37
C ILE A 157 -21.45 -1.58 4.77
N ASN A 158 -22.17 -2.15 5.73
CA ASN A 158 -21.99 -1.87 7.14
C ASN A 158 -21.00 -2.87 7.74
N VAL A 159 -20.08 -2.36 8.54
CA VAL A 159 -19.20 -3.13 9.41
C VAL A 159 -19.83 -3.16 10.79
N GLU A 160 -20.09 -4.37 11.27
CA GLU A 160 -20.52 -4.64 12.63
C GLU A 160 -19.29 -4.62 13.54
N PHE A 161 -19.10 -3.50 14.23
CA PHE A 161 -18.03 -3.30 15.19
C PHE A 161 -18.47 -2.23 16.21
N ASP A 162 -18.16 -2.44 17.48
CA ASP A 162 -18.43 -1.48 18.54
C ASP A 162 -17.36 -0.38 18.56
N ALA A 163 -17.63 0.70 17.80
CA ALA A 163 -16.71 1.82 17.64
C ALA A 163 -16.41 2.55 18.97
N SER A 164 -17.30 2.46 19.96
CA SER A 164 -17.17 3.09 21.27
C SER A 164 -15.90 2.62 21.99
N LYS A 165 -15.56 1.33 21.88
CA LYS A 165 -14.33 0.75 22.46
C LYS A 165 -13.06 1.39 21.92
N ILE A 166 -13.07 1.71 20.64
CA ILE A 166 -11.96 2.39 20.00
C ILE A 166 -11.91 3.85 20.42
N GLU A 167 -13.06 4.54 20.45
CA GLU A 167 -13.09 5.94 20.85
C GLU A 167 -12.65 6.13 22.29
N GLU A 168 -13.05 5.25 23.21
CA GLU A 168 -12.53 5.21 24.58
C GLU A 168 -11.02 4.99 24.63
N ALA A 169 -10.48 4.11 23.79
CA ALA A 169 -9.04 3.82 23.75
C ALA A 169 -8.20 4.90 23.02
N LEU A 170 -8.84 5.73 22.19
CA LEU A 170 -8.22 6.85 21.48
C LEU A 170 -8.28 8.18 22.27
N THR A 171 -9.09 8.25 23.34
CA THR A 171 -9.22 9.41 24.22
C THR A 171 -8.16 9.40 25.32
#